data_AF-A0A8T2XCB4-F1
#
_entry.id   AF-A0A8T2XCB4-F1
#
_cell.length_a   1.000
_cell.length_b   1.000
_cell.length_c   1.000
_cell.angle_alpha   90.00
_cell.angle_beta   90.00
_cell.angle_gamma   90.00
#
_symmetry.space_group_name_H-M   'P 1'
#
loop_
_entity.id
_entity.type
_entity.pdbx_description
1 polymer ?
#
loop_
_entity_poly.entity_id
_entity_poly.type
_entity_poly.pdbx_seq_one_letter_code
_entity_poly.pdbx_strand_id
1 'polypeptide(L)'
;MAAFMGIIGSSKESLRKILVRGETDGYPNEKNMHCAARLVEMLNQFSTELNNCSDHTKNFMINEIEVLEETKGIELPNFLPQTAFRTIMQRQVEGMSKLPVEFVEKVWTYIEEVVISVLNHHSESYHQIQLSTRRAGHNLVAKMKEQSINWVTEIVQMEKETDYTCNPEYLKEWNKLMAQQHTVIDNFTKFASSKVVIDGSREVVVGDLRRYKHVLLQAFDLKMRLIAYWKIVLMRLVDNMALHLQLSIRNLVNKEMEKEIVNEVLGTGGGVAIEKLFVESPSVASKREKLNTSIKLLRESQEVMANIMDEIATAGD
;
A
#
# COMPACT_ATOMS: atom_id res chain seq x y z
N MET A 1 -0.88 12.03 33.49
CA MET A 1 0.14 12.29 32.45
C MET A 1 1.09 11.11 32.22
N ALA A 2 1.85 10.63 33.23
CA ALA A 2 2.76 9.49 33.03
C ALA A 2 2.07 8.22 32.51
N ALA A 3 0.90 7.86 33.05
CA ALA A 3 0.10 6.73 32.58
C ALA A 3 -0.36 6.88 31.12
N PHE A 4 -0.75 8.08 30.69
CA PHE A 4 -1.16 8.36 29.32
C PHE A 4 0.01 8.27 28.34
N MET A 5 1.17 8.85 28.68
CA MET A 5 2.38 8.71 27.89
C MET A 5 2.84 7.24 27.82
N GLY A 6 2.63 6.47 28.89
CA GLY A 6 2.85 5.03 28.90
C GLY A 6 1.94 4.29 27.92
N ILE A 7 0.64 4.58 27.92
CA ILE A 7 -0.35 4.00 26.99
C ILE A 7 0.01 4.32 25.53
N ILE A 8 0.35 5.57 25.23
CA ILE A 8 0.78 5.98 23.88
C ILE A 8 2.07 5.26 23.50
N GLY A 9 3.05 5.21 24.40
CA GLY A 9 4.31 4.51 24.18
C GLY A 9 4.12 3.04 23.86
N SER A 10 3.28 2.35 24.63
CA SER A 10 2.92 0.94 24.40
C SER A 10 2.19 0.75 23.07
N SER A 11 1.22 1.61 22.76
CA SER A 11 0.49 1.56 21.48
C SER A 11 1.42 1.78 20.29
N LYS A 12 2.33 2.75 20.39
CA LYS A 12 3.34 3.07 19.38
C LYS A 12 4.30 1.90 19.17
N GLU A 13 4.76 1.26 20.24
CA GLU A 13 5.65 0.10 20.13
C GLU A 13 4.91 -1.11 19.54
N SER A 14 3.65 -1.37 19.94
CA SER A 14 2.82 -2.41 19.31
C SER A 14 2.66 -2.17 17.80
N LEU A 15 2.31 -0.95 17.39
CA LEU A 15 2.19 -0.61 15.97
C LEU A 15 3.53 -0.72 15.24
N ARG A 16 4.63 -0.31 15.88
CA ARG A 16 5.98 -0.46 15.30
C ARG A 16 6.33 -1.93 15.08
N LYS A 17 6.00 -2.80 16.02
CA LYS A 17 6.23 -4.24 15.90
C LYS A 17 5.46 -4.83 14.73
N ILE A 18 4.15 -4.60 14.66
CA ILE A 18 3.30 -5.24 13.65
C ILE A 18 3.41 -4.61 12.25
N LEU A 19 3.44 -3.27 12.14
CA LEU A 19 3.42 -2.54 10.86
C LEU A 19 4.82 -2.27 10.29
N VAL A 20 5.84 -2.09 11.13
CA VAL A 20 7.18 -1.67 10.67
C VAL A 20 8.18 -2.82 10.70
N ARG A 21 8.20 -3.62 11.77
CA ARG A 21 9.13 -4.75 11.94
C ARG A 21 8.57 -6.08 11.44
N GLY A 22 7.25 -6.20 11.33
CA GLY A 22 6.58 -7.45 10.93
C GLY A 22 6.57 -8.52 12.01
N GLU A 23 6.77 -8.14 13.28
CA GLU A 23 6.71 -9.04 14.43
C GLU A 23 5.24 -9.35 14.79
N THR A 24 4.91 -10.62 15.01
CA THR A 24 3.55 -11.09 15.35
C THR A 24 3.36 -11.46 16.82
N ASP A 25 4.41 -11.34 17.64
CA ASP A 25 4.45 -11.84 19.02
C ASP A 25 3.33 -11.29 19.92
N GLY A 26 2.86 -10.07 19.63
CA GLY A 26 1.79 -9.43 20.40
C GLY A 26 0.37 -9.92 20.07
N TYR A 27 0.17 -10.51 18.87
CA TYR A 27 -1.16 -10.89 18.37
C TYR A 27 -1.10 -12.22 17.58
N PRO A 28 -0.65 -13.33 18.18
CA PRO A 28 -0.36 -14.58 17.46
C PRO A 28 -1.60 -15.25 16.83
N ASN A 29 -2.79 -15.01 17.39
CA ASN A 29 -4.04 -15.63 16.94
C ASN A 29 -4.85 -14.74 15.98
N GLU A 30 -4.47 -13.46 15.83
CA GLU A 30 -5.21 -12.50 15.00
C GLU A 30 -4.52 -12.33 13.65
N LYS A 31 -4.93 -13.14 12.68
CA LYS A 31 -4.39 -13.11 11.31
C LYS A 31 -4.51 -11.75 10.61
N ASN A 32 -5.42 -10.87 11.07
CA ASN A 32 -5.54 -9.50 10.58
C ASN A 32 -4.43 -8.58 11.12
N MET A 33 -3.78 -8.91 12.23
CA MET A 33 -2.68 -8.15 12.81
C MET A 33 -1.31 -8.51 12.22
N HIS A 34 -1.26 -9.53 11.35
CA HIS A 34 -0.06 -9.92 10.62
C HIS A 34 0.20 -8.96 9.45
N CYS A 35 0.42 -7.69 9.77
CA CYS A 35 0.31 -6.59 8.82
C CYS A 35 1.30 -6.69 7.66
N ALA A 36 2.54 -7.10 7.93
CA ALA A 36 3.54 -7.28 6.88
C ALA A 36 3.08 -8.28 5.80
N ALA A 37 2.49 -9.41 6.20
CA ALA A 37 1.97 -10.40 5.27
C ALA A 37 0.78 -9.85 4.45
N ARG A 38 -0.15 -9.15 5.11
CA ARG A 38 -1.32 -8.57 4.45
C ARG A 38 -0.96 -7.47 3.45
N LEU A 39 0.00 -6.60 3.79
CA LEU A 39 0.48 -5.57 2.87
C LEU A 39 1.14 -6.19 1.62
N VAL A 40 1.92 -7.26 1.78
CA VAL A 40 2.49 -8.01 0.65
C VAL A 40 1.41 -8.66 -0.21
N GLU A 41 0.39 -9.27 0.40
CA GLU A 41 -0.75 -9.83 -0.35
C GLU A 41 -1.48 -8.75 -1.16
N MET A 42 -1.73 -7.58 -0.58
CA MET A 42 -2.38 -6.45 -1.28
C MET A 42 -1.51 -5.93 -2.44
N LEU A 43 -0.18 -5.84 -2.28
CA LEU A 43 0.74 -5.46 -3.35
C LEU A 43 0.77 -6.49 -4.48
N ASN A 44 0.74 -7.79 -4.15
CA ASN A 44 0.70 -8.86 -5.16
C ASN A 44 -0.63 -8.86 -5.94
N GLN A 45 -1.75 -8.61 -5.25
CA GLN A 45 -3.05 -8.43 -5.89
C GLN A 45 -3.04 -7.22 -6.82
N PHE A 46 -2.52 -6.08 -6.36
CA PHE A 46 -2.38 -4.87 -7.18
C PHE A 46 -1.53 -5.12 -8.43
N SER A 47 -0.39 -5.80 -8.30
CA SER A 47 0.43 -6.20 -9.45
C SER A 47 -0.34 -7.06 -10.45
N THR A 48 -1.19 -7.98 -9.97
CA THR A 48 -2.02 -8.83 -10.83
C THR A 48 -3.12 -8.02 -11.54
N GLU A 49 -3.80 -7.12 -10.83
CA GLU A 49 -4.81 -6.21 -11.37
C GLU A 49 -4.23 -5.29 -12.46
N LEU A 50 -3.04 -4.74 -12.22
CA LEU A 50 -2.30 -3.92 -13.19
C LEU A 50 -1.96 -4.68 -14.48
N ASN A 51 -1.50 -5.93 -14.35
CA ASN A 51 -1.18 -6.76 -15.50
C ASN A 51 -2.43 -7.10 -16.33
N ASN A 52 -3.58 -7.32 -15.68
CA ASN A 52 -4.86 -7.58 -16.36
C ASN A 52 -5.39 -6.35 -17.11
N CYS A 53 -5.11 -5.13 -16.61
CA CYS A 53 -5.52 -3.88 -17.29
C CYS A 53 -4.72 -3.62 -18.58
N SER A 54 -3.58 -4.29 -18.77
CA SER A 54 -2.72 -4.15 -19.96
C SER A 54 -3.21 -4.91 -21.19
N ASP A 55 -4.47 -5.35 -21.22
CA ASP A 55 -4.98 -6.30 -22.23
C ASP A 55 -4.96 -5.69 -23.65
N HIS A 56 -3.79 -5.76 -24.30
CA HIS A 56 -3.51 -5.30 -25.65
C HIS A 56 -4.12 -6.23 -26.72
N THR A 57 -5.00 -7.14 -26.31
CA THR A 57 -5.44 -8.29 -27.10
C THR A 57 -6.57 -7.94 -28.07
N LYS A 58 -7.29 -6.84 -27.82
CA LYS A 58 -8.33 -6.32 -28.72
C LYS A 58 -7.72 -5.26 -29.65
N ASN A 59 -7.95 -5.42 -30.96
CA ASN A 59 -7.57 -4.46 -32.01
C ASN A 59 -6.05 -4.20 -32.10
N PHE A 60 -5.27 -5.27 -32.22
CA PHE A 60 -3.81 -5.20 -32.35
C PHE A 60 -3.35 -4.24 -33.44
N MET A 61 -2.44 -3.32 -33.09
CA MET A 61 -1.82 -2.33 -33.98
C MET A 61 -2.77 -1.27 -34.57
N ILE A 62 -4.10 -1.36 -34.37
CA ILE A 62 -5.04 -0.39 -34.98
C ILE A 62 -4.87 1.00 -34.36
N ASN A 63 -4.80 1.09 -33.02
CA ASN A 63 -4.56 2.35 -32.31
C ASN A 63 -3.17 2.91 -32.65
N GLU A 64 -2.17 2.04 -32.77
CA GLU A 64 -0.82 2.43 -33.16
C GLU A 64 -0.79 2.99 -34.59
N ILE A 65 -1.52 2.38 -35.53
CA ILE A 65 -1.65 2.86 -36.90
C ILE A 65 -2.36 4.22 -36.93
N GLU A 66 -3.49 4.35 -36.25
CA GLU A 66 -4.27 5.60 -36.20
C GLU A 66 -3.41 6.77 -35.71
N VAL A 67 -2.72 6.60 -34.57
CA VAL A 67 -1.83 7.64 -34.04
C VAL A 67 -0.65 7.91 -34.98
N LEU A 68 -0.09 6.88 -35.62
CA LEU A 68 0.98 7.06 -36.62
C LEU A 68 0.49 7.77 -37.88
N GLU A 69 -0.81 7.72 -38.23
CA GLU A 69 -1.38 8.49 -39.33
C GLU A 69 -1.65 9.94 -38.92
N GLU A 70 -2.15 10.17 -37.70
CA GLU A 70 -2.41 11.51 -37.14
C GLU A 70 -1.12 12.32 -36.89
N THR A 71 -0.03 11.64 -36.54
CA THR A 71 1.26 12.27 -36.22
C THR A 71 2.20 12.42 -37.42
N LYS A 72 1.73 12.15 -38.65
CA LYS A 72 2.52 12.31 -39.87
C LYS A 72 2.91 13.78 -40.09
N GLY A 73 4.15 14.10 -39.78
CA GLY A 73 4.79 15.36 -40.16
C GLY A 73 5.34 15.33 -41.59
N ILE A 74 5.85 16.47 -42.05
CA ILE A 74 6.68 16.55 -43.27
C ILE A 74 8.07 16.02 -42.90
N GLU A 75 8.18 14.71 -42.75
CA GLU A 75 9.39 14.03 -42.30
C GLU A 75 9.84 12.96 -43.30
N LEU A 76 11.09 12.51 -43.15
CA LEU A 76 11.61 11.43 -43.97
C LEU A 76 10.82 10.13 -43.70
N PRO A 77 10.55 9.32 -44.74
CA PRO A 77 9.97 8.00 -44.54
C PRO A 77 10.82 7.14 -43.60
N ASN A 78 10.17 6.29 -42.80
CA ASN A 78 10.77 5.33 -41.86
C ASN A 78 11.31 5.88 -40.53
N PHE A 79 11.04 7.15 -40.18
CA PHE A 79 11.24 7.62 -38.81
C PHE A 79 10.02 7.30 -37.94
N LEU A 80 10.27 6.92 -36.69
CA LEU A 80 9.23 6.73 -35.69
C LEU A 80 9.05 8.02 -34.90
N PRO A 81 7.90 8.70 -35.01
CA PRO A 81 7.66 9.92 -34.26
C PRO A 81 7.53 9.61 -32.77
N GLN A 82 8.39 10.24 -31.95
CA GLN A 82 8.33 10.11 -30.48
C GLN A 82 6.98 10.57 -29.92
N THR A 83 6.33 11.52 -30.60
CA THR A 83 4.99 12.01 -30.28
C THR A 83 3.93 10.91 -30.35
N ALA A 84 4.04 9.96 -31.29
CA ALA A 84 3.12 8.83 -31.39
C ALA A 84 3.27 7.89 -30.19
N PHE A 85 4.51 7.56 -29.82
CA PHE A 85 4.80 6.75 -28.63
C PHE A 85 4.22 7.40 -27.36
N ARG A 86 4.53 8.68 -27.16
CA ARG A 86 4.06 9.46 -26.00
C ARG A 86 2.54 9.53 -25.93
N THR A 87 1.86 9.76 -27.05
CA THR A 87 0.39 9.85 -27.08
C THR A 87 -0.25 8.54 -26.65
N ILE A 88 0.25 7.39 -27.14
CA ILE A 88 -0.28 6.07 -26.77
C ILE A 88 0.00 5.76 -25.30
N MET A 89 1.22 6.05 -24.83
CA MET A 89 1.58 5.92 -23.42
C MET A 89 0.66 6.73 -22.52
N GLN A 90 0.41 8.01 -22.84
CA GLN A 90 -0.49 8.87 -22.07
C GLN A 90 -1.91 8.31 -22.01
N ARG A 91 -2.46 7.84 -23.14
CA ARG A 91 -3.77 7.18 -23.18
C ARG A 91 -3.83 5.93 -22.29
N GLN A 92 -2.76 5.13 -22.26
CA GLN A 92 -2.68 3.93 -21.40
C GLN A 92 -2.57 4.29 -19.91
N VAL A 93 -1.73 5.28 -19.57
CA VAL A 93 -1.58 5.78 -18.19
C VAL A 93 -2.89 6.39 -17.68
N GLU A 94 -3.64 7.07 -18.55
CA GLU A 94 -4.98 7.60 -18.22
C GLU A 94 -5.98 6.49 -17.92
N GLY A 95 -5.99 5.43 -18.73
CA GLY A 95 -6.84 4.26 -18.51
C GLY A 95 -6.59 3.58 -17.15
N MET A 96 -5.34 3.56 -16.68
CA MET A 96 -4.98 2.95 -15.39
C MET A 96 -4.99 3.93 -14.21
N SER A 97 -5.22 5.23 -14.42
CA SER A 97 -5.04 6.28 -13.40
C SER A 97 -5.82 6.06 -12.10
N LYS A 98 -6.97 5.39 -12.18
CA LYS A 98 -7.83 5.09 -11.02
C LYS A 98 -7.31 3.93 -10.16
N LEU A 99 -6.63 2.94 -10.76
CA LEU A 99 -6.21 1.72 -10.07
C LEU A 99 -5.23 1.98 -8.92
N PRO A 100 -4.15 2.79 -9.09
CA PRO A 100 -3.26 3.12 -7.98
C PRO A 100 -3.96 3.85 -6.83
N VAL A 101 -4.92 4.73 -7.14
CA VAL A 101 -5.68 5.48 -6.14
C VAL A 101 -6.55 4.54 -5.32
N GLU A 102 -7.35 3.69 -5.98
CA GLU A 102 -8.19 2.69 -5.32
C GLU A 102 -7.37 1.72 -4.45
N PHE A 103 -6.18 1.33 -4.91
CA PHE A 103 -5.26 0.51 -4.12
C PHE A 103 -4.83 1.21 -2.82
N VAL A 104 -4.39 2.46 -2.91
CA VAL A 104 -4.00 3.25 -1.73
C VAL A 104 -5.16 3.39 -0.76
N GLU A 105 -6.38 3.61 -1.25
CA GLU A 105 -7.56 3.68 -0.39
C GLU A 105 -7.80 2.38 0.37
N LYS A 106 -7.76 1.23 -0.32
CA LYS A 106 -7.92 -0.09 0.31
C LYS A 106 -6.86 -0.32 1.41
N VAL A 107 -5.60 -0.01 1.13
CA VAL A 107 -4.49 -0.18 2.09
C VAL A 107 -4.69 0.70 3.31
N TRP A 108 -5.05 1.96 3.13
CA TRP A 108 -5.27 2.86 4.26
C TRP A 108 -6.50 2.50 5.10
N THR A 109 -7.57 1.99 4.50
CA THR A 109 -8.72 1.45 5.25
C THR A 109 -8.30 0.27 6.13
N TYR A 110 -7.48 -0.65 5.62
CA TYR A 110 -6.93 -1.74 6.43
C TYR A 110 -6.02 -1.22 7.57
N ILE A 111 -5.13 -0.26 7.28
CA ILE A 111 -4.26 0.34 8.30
C ILE A 111 -5.10 1.06 9.37
N GLU A 112 -6.18 1.72 8.97
CA GLU A 112 -7.11 2.37 9.89
C GLU A 112 -7.68 1.38 10.91
N GLU A 113 -8.20 0.23 10.45
CA GLU A 113 -8.73 -0.81 11.33
C GLU A 113 -7.67 -1.31 12.33
N VAL A 114 -6.45 -1.55 11.86
CA VAL A 114 -5.33 -1.99 12.72
C VAL A 114 -4.97 -0.93 13.75
N VAL A 115 -4.79 0.33 13.32
CA VAL A 115 -4.42 1.44 14.21
C VAL A 115 -5.48 1.64 15.28
N ILE A 116 -6.75 1.69 14.90
CA ILE A 116 -7.86 1.89 15.84
C ILE A 116 -7.98 0.70 16.81
N SER A 117 -7.79 -0.53 16.34
CA SER A 117 -7.83 -1.71 17.20
C SER A 117 -6.73 -1.70 18.26
N VAL A 118 -5.49 -1.38 17.87
CA VAL A 118 -4.36 -1.28 18.82
C VAL A 118 -4.58 -0.14 19.81
N LEU A 119 -5.06 1.03 19.35
CA LEU A 119 -5.35 2.16 20.22
C LEU A 119 -6.46 1.82 21.22
N ASN A 120 -7.50 1.12 20.80
CA ASN A 120 -8.57 0.68 21.70
C ASN A 120 -8.04 -0.27 22.76
N HIS A 121 -7.27 -1.30 22.36
CA HIS A 121 -6.74 -2.31 23.27
C HIS A 121 -5.92 -1.71 24.42
N HIS A 122 -5.05 -0.74 24.12
CA HIS A 122 -4.22 -0.10 25.14
C HIS A 122 -4.95 0.96 25.97
N SER A 123 -6.13 1.42 25.54
CA SER A 123 -6.92 2.46 26.21
C SER A 123 -8.20 1.96 26.89
N GLU A 124 -8.49 0.65 26.88
CA GLU A 124 -9.71 0.04 27.47
C GLU A 124 -9.97 0.44 28.93
N SER A 125 -8.90 0.74 29.68
CA SER A 125 -8.99 1.12 31.09
C SER A 125 -9.57 2.53 31.31
N TYR A 126 -9.55 3.39 30.28
CA TYR A 126 -9.88 4.82 30.38
C TYR A 126 -10.78 5.26 29.22
N HIS A 127 -12.10 5.32 29.47
CA HIS A 127 -13.09 5.59 28.43
C HIS A 127 -12.89 6.93 27.70
N GLN A 128 -12.55 8.01 28.43
CA GLN A 128 -12.36 9.33 27.81
C GLN A 128 -11.07 9.42 26.98
N ILE A 129 -10.00 8.75 27.42
CA ILE A 129 -8.76 8.62 26.64
C ILE A 129 -9.01 7.77 25.40
N GLN A 130 -9.79 6.68 25.53
CA GLN A 130 -10.14 5.82 24.40
C GLN A 130 -10.87 6.61 23.30
N LEU A 131 -11.89 7.40 23.64
CA LEU A 131 -12.60 8.23 22.68
C LEU A 131 -11.67 9.23 21.97
N SER A 132 -10.85 9.94 22.75
CA SER A 132 -9.93 10.96 22.24
C SER A 132 -8.85 10.36 21.34
N THR A 133 -8.27 9.24 21.77
CA THR A 133 -7.21 8.53 21.05
C THR A 133 -7.74 7.89 19.77
N ARG A 134 -8.96 7.34 19.81
CA ARG A 134 -9.65 6.82 18.62
C ARG A 134 -9.89 7.93 17.59
N ARG A 135 -10.39 9.09 18.02
CA ARG A 135 -10.60 10.25 17.14
C ARG A 135 -9.29 10.75 16.51
N ALA A 136 -8.25 10.89 17.32
CA ALA A 136 -6.92 11.24 16.83
C ALA A 136 -6.38 10.22 15.82
N GLY A 137 -6.61 8.92 16.06
CA GLY A 137 -6.25 7.84 15.14
C GLY A 137 -6.94 7.99 13.78
N HIS A 138 -8.25 8.23 13.75
CA HIS A 138 -8.99 8.47 12.51
C HIS A 138 -8.47 9.71 11.76
N ASN A 139 -8.25 10.83 12.45
CA ASN A 139 -7.72 12.05 11.86
C ASN A 139 -6.30 11.84 11.27
N LEU A 140 -5.44 11.15 12.00
CA LEU A 140 -4.08 10.82 11.57
C LEU A 140 -4.08 9.97 10.29
N VAL A 141 -4.88 8.92 10.26
CA VAL A 141 -4.96 8.02 9.11
C VAL A 141 -5.56 8.74 7.91
N ALA A 142 -6.60 9.55 8.10
CA ALA A 142 -7.18 10.37 7.03
C ALA A 142 -6.14 11.33 6.40
N LYS A 143 -5.36 12.02 7.24
CA LYS A 143 -4.27 12.91 6.80
C LYS A 143 -3.20 12.15 5.99
N MET A 144 -2.79 10.97 6.47
CA MET A 144 -1.78 10.14 5.78
C MET A 144 -2.29 9.55 4.47
N LYS A 145 -3.58 9.18 4.45
CA LYS A 145 -4.27 8.72 3.24
C LYS A 145 -4.31 9.80 2.18
N GLU A 146 -4.72 11.02 2.53
CA GLU A 146 -4.77 12.16 1.60
C GLU A 146 -3.38 12.47 1.00
N GLN A 147 -2.35 12.55 1.85
CA GLN A 147 -0.97 12.73 1.40
C GLN A 147 -0.51 11.64 0.42
N SER A 148 -0.92 10.39 0.69
CA SER A 148 -0.57 9.27 -0.19
C SER A 148 -1.29 9.33 -1.53
N ILE A 149 -2.57 9.73 -1.56
CA ILE A 149 -3.34 9.90 -2.80
C ILE A 149 -2.71 11.00 -3.67
N ASN A 150 -2.32 12.13 -3.07
CA ASN A 150 -1.66 13.22 -3.78
C ASN A 150 -0.33 12.74 -4.40
N TRP A 151 0.50 12.06 -3.62
CA TRP A 151 1.78 11.51 -4.10
C TRP A 151 1.62 10.49 -5.23
N VAL A 152 0.62 9.59 -5.12
CA VAL A 152 0.32 8.63 -6.19
C VAL A 152 -0.13 9.33 -7.47
N THR A 153 -0.93 10.38 -7.34
CA THR A 153 -1.36 11.20 -8.48
C THR A 153 -0.16 11.86 -9.17
N GLU A 154 0.80 12.36 -8.39
CA GLU A 154 2.05 12.93 -8.92
C GLU A 154 2.86 11.88 -9.68
N ILE A 155 2.98 10.65 -9.18
CA ILE A 155 3.70 9.57 -9.90
C ILE A 155 3.04 9.21 -11.22
N VAL A 156 1.72 9.06 -11.22
CA VAL A 156 0.98 8.78 -12.45
C VAL A 156 1.21 9.91 -13.46
N GLN A 157 1.27 11.16 -13.01
CA GLN A 157 1.60 12.30 -13.87
C GLN A 157 3.05 12.25 -14.36
N MET A 158 4.02 11.93 -13.51
CA MET A 158 5.43 11.82 -13.90
C MET A 158 5.65 10.78 -15.01
N GLU A 159 4.93 9.65 -14.98
CA GLU A 159 4.97 8.62 -16.04
C GLU A 159 4.39 9.10 -17.37
N LYS A 160 3.58 10.18 -17.40
CA LYS A 160 3.08 10.79 -18.64
C LYS A 160 4.08 11.73 -19.31
N GLU A 161 5.04 12.25 -18.55
CA GLU A 161 5.93 13.33 -19.01
C GLU A 161 7.22 12.82 -19.66
N THR A 162 7.67 11.61 -19.35
CA THR A 162 8.93 11.07 -19.90
C THR A 162 8.85 9.58 -20.20
N ASP A 163 9.43 9.21 -21.34
CA ASP A 163 9.57 7.85 -21.87
C ASP A 163 10.98 7.28 -21.65
N TYR A 164 11.81 7.94 -20.83
CA TYR A 164 13.17 7.50 -20.57
C TYR A 164 13.23 6.20 -19.73
N THR A 165 14.14 5.30 -20.10
CA THR A 165 14.50 4.12 -19.31
C THR A 165 15.98 3.80 -19.45
N CYS A 166 16.63 3.50 -18.34
CA CYS A 166 17.99 2.96 -18.29
C CYS A 166 18.00 1.44 -18.05
N ASN A 167 16.83 0.78 -17.98
CA ASN A 167 16.74 -0.65 -17.74
C ASN A 167 17.24 -1.44 -18.97
N PRO A 168 18.31 -2.24 -18.86
CA PRO A 168 18.83 -3.03 -19.97
C PRO A 168 17.84 -4.09 -20.49
N GLU A 169 16.86 -4.49 -19.69
CA GLU A 169 15.80 -5.43 -20.10
C GLU A 169 14.93 -4.88 -21.23
N TYR A 170 14.78 -3.55 -21.33
CA TYR A 170 14.04 -2.92 -22.41
C TYR A 170 14.57 -3.34 -23.79
N LEU A 171 15.88 -3.17 -24.01
CA LEU A 171 16.52 -3.52 -25.29
C LEU A 171 16.47 -5.03 -25.54
N LYS A 172 16.61 -5.85 -24.49
CA LYS A 172 16.55 -7.31 -24.59
C LYS A 172 15.17 -7.80 -25.02
N GLU A 173 14.12 -7.32 -24.36
CA GLU A 173 12.74 -7.67 -24.68
C GLU A 173 12.34 -7.14 -26.07
N TRP A 174 12.70 -5.90 -26.39
CA TRP A 174 12.47 -5.34 -27.72
C TRP A 174 13.15 -6.15 -28.82
N ASN A 175 14.44 -6.51 -28.66
CA ASN A 175 15.15 -7.35 -29.63
C ASN A 175 14.50 -8.73 -29.80
N LYS A 176 14.05 -9.35 -28.69
CA LYS A 176 13.33 -10.63 -28.72
C LYS A 176 12.02 -10.53 -29.52
N LEU A 177 11.26 -9.46 -29.31
CA LEU A 177 10.00 -9.21 -30.02
C LEU A 177 10.23 -8.88 -31.50
N MET A 178 11.27 -8.10 -31.80
CA MET A 178 11.63 -7.73 -33.17
C MET A 178 12.14 -8.90 -34.00
N ALA A 179 12.74 -9.94 -33.39
CA ALA A 179 13.13 -11.16 -34.10
C ALA A 179 11.95 -11.87 -34.80
N GLN A 180 10.71 -11.64 -34.33
CA GLN A 180 9.49 -12.23 -34.90
C GLN A 180 8.88 -11.38 -36.02
N GLN A 181 9.41 -10.19 -36.30
CA GLN A 181 8.84 -9.22 -37.22
C GLN A 181 8.58 -9.81 -38.62
N HIS A 182 9.57 -10.47 -39.21
CA HIS A 182 9.44 -11.04 -40.56
C HIS A 182 8.35 -12.11 -40.64
N THR A 183 8.30 -13.02 -39.66
CA THR A 183 7.28 -14.08 -39.61
C THR A 183 5.87 -13.51 -39.47
N VAL A 184 5.70 -12.51 -38.60
CA VAL A 184 4.40 -11.88 -38.36
C VAL A 184 3.92 -11.10 -39.60
N ILE A 185 4.81 -10.35 -40.25
CA ILE A 185 4.47 -9.56 -41.45
C ILE A 185 4.19 -10.44 -42.66
N ASP A 186 4.95 -11.53 -42.84
CA ASP A 186 4.69 -12.49 -43.90
C ASP A 186 3.33 -13.17 -43.73
N ASN A 187 2.97 -13.52 -42.49
CA ASN A 187 1.66 -14.10 -42.17
C ASN A 187 0.51 -13.14 -42.54
N PHE A 188 0.65 -11.85 -42.22
CA PHE A 188 -0.34 -10.83 -42.61
C PHE A 188 -0.46 -10.62 -44.11
N THR A 189 0.66 -10.70 -44.82
CA THR A 189 0.70 -10.43 -46.26
C THR A 189 0.17 -11.63 -47.08
N LYS A 190 0.43 -12.86 -46.63
CA LYS A 190 0.16 -14.09 -47.38
C LYS A 190 -1.15 -14.79 -46.99
N PHE A 191 -1.52 -14.85 -45.71
CA PHE A 191 -2.47 -15.86 -45.23
C PHE A 191 -3.83 -15.35 -44.75
N ALA A 192 -4.12 -14.05 -44.81
CA ALA A 192 -5.42 -13.51 -44.35
C ALA A 192 -5.80 -13.88 -42.90
N SER A 193 -4.83 -14.27 -42.07
CA SER A 193 -5.12 -14.83 -40.76
C SER A 193 -5.60 -13.73 -39.81
N SER A 194 -6.82 -13.86 -39.31
CA SER A 194 -7.41 -12.96 -38.30
C SER A 194 -6.81 -13.14 -36.91
N LYS A 195 -5.83 -14.04 -36.75
CA LYS A 195 -5.17 -14.39 -35.48
C LYS A 195 -3.67 -14.56 -35.68
N VAL A 196 -2.87 -13.95 -34.81
CA VAL A 196 -1.41 -14.14 -34.76
C VAL A 196 -1.00 -14.47 -33.34
N VAL A 197 -0.09 -15.45 -33.20
CA VAL A 197 0.54 -15.79 -31.93
C VAL A 197 1.81 -14.97 -31.77
N ILE A 198 1.85 -14.12 -30.74
CA ILE A 198 3.04 -13.35 -30.36
C ILE A 198 3.63 -13.97 -29.09
N ASP A 199 4.95 -14.18 -29.08
CA ASP A 199 5.69 -14.79 -27.96
C ASP A 199 5.23 -16.21 -27.57
N GLY A 200 4.73 -16.99 -28.53
CA GLY A 200 4.33 -18.40 -28.34
C GLY A 200 3.12 -18.64 -27.42
N SER A 201 2.55 -17.58 -26.83
CA SER A 201 1.54 -17.71 -25.76
C SER A 201 0.28 -16.85 -25.99
N ARG A 202 0.35 -15.75 -26.75
CA ARG A 202 -0.78 -14.83 -26.91
C ARG A 202 -1.33 -14.85 -28.34
N GLU A 203 -2.52 -15.42 -28.51
CA GLU A 203 -3.33 -15.21 -29.72
C GLU A 203 -3.93 -13.80 -29.70
N VAL A 204 -3.61 -13.00 -30.71
CA VAL A 204 -4.18 -11.66 -30.85
C VAL A 204 -5.07 -11.59 -32.07
N VAL A 205 -6.27 -11.02 -31.92
CA VAL A 205 -7.20 -10.79 -33.03
C VAL A 205 -6.73 -9.59 -33.83
N VAL A 206 -6.53 -9.82 -35.13
CA VAL A 206 -6.01 -8.83 -36.05
C VAL A 206 -7.11 -8.43 -37.03
N GLY A 207 -7.42 -7.14 -37.09
CA GLY A 207 -8.36 -6.57 -38.07
C GLY A 207 -7.78 -6.54 -39.49
N ASP A 208 -8.45 -5.84 -40.41
CA ASP A 208 -8.03 -5.70 -41.82
C ASP A 208 -6.79 -4.79 -42.00
N LEU A 209 -5.63 -5.24 -41.50
CA LEU A 209 -4.37 -4.50 -41.57
C LEU A 209 -3.79 -4.35 -42.99
N ARG A 210 -4.37 -5.03 -44.00
CA ARG A 210 -3.93 -4.97 -45.40
C ARG A 210 -4.01 -3.57 -46.01
N ARG A 211 -4.88 -2.71 -45.48
CA ARG A 211 -5.06 -1.34 -45.97
C ARG A 211 -3.90 -0.42 -45.57
N TYR A 212 -3.08 -0.84 -44.60
CA TYR A 212 -2.03 -0.02 -43.99
C TYR A 212 -0.62 -0.56 -44.24
N LYS A 213 -0.38 -1.22 -45.38
CA LYS A 213 0.93 -1.82 -45.73
C LYS A 213 2.10 -0.83 -45.61
N HIS A 214 1.87 0.45 -45.87
CA HIS A 214 2.88 1.51 -45.79
C HIS A 214 3.32 1.85 -44.35
N VAL A 215 2.47 1.63 -43.34
CA VAL A 215 2.76 1.95 -41.92
C VAL A 215 2.96 0.69 -41.07
N LEU A 216 2.65 -0.49 -41.62
CA LEU A 216 2.63 -1.76 -40.86
C LEU A 216 3.95 -2.05 -40.12
N LEU A 217 5.09 -1.83 -40.78
CA LEU A 217 6.42 -2.02 -40.17
C LEU A 217 6.65 -1.08 -38.98
N GLN A 218 6.26 0.19 -39.12
CA GLN A 218 6.42 1.22 -38.09
C GLN A 218 5.46 0.96 -36.92
N ALA A 219 4.21 0.62 -37.21
CA ALA A 219 3.23 0.27 -36.19
C ALA A 219 3.65 -0.98 -35.40
N PHE A 220 4.31 -1.94 -36.05
CA PHE A 220 4.82 -3.13 -35.36
C PHE A 220 5.97 -2.77 -34.42
N ASP A 221 6.97 -2.01 -34.90
CA ASP A 221 8.08 -1.56 -34.04
C ASP A 221 7.54 -0.74 -32.85
N LEU A 222 6.63 0.20 -33.13
CA LEU A 222 5.97 1.01 -32.08
C LEU A 222 5.26 0.14 -31.04
N LYS A 223 4.51 -0.88 -31.49
CA LYS A 223 3.81 -1.81 -30.60
C LYS A 223 4.79 -2.59 -29.71
N MET A 224 5.89 -3.08 -30.28
CA MET A 224 6.87 -3.86 -29.52
C MET A 224 7.62 -3.02 -28.51
N ARG A 225 7.95 -1.77 -28.85
CA ARG A 225 8.51 -0.80 -27.90
C ARG A 225 7.55 -0.51 -26.76
N LEU A 226 6.26 -0.30 -27.06
CA LEU A 226 5.22 -0.07 -26.06
C LEU A 226 5.10 -1.27 -25.12
N ILE A 227 5.04 -2.50 -25.64
CA ILE A 227 4.94 -3.71 -24.81
C ILE A 227 6.16 -3.85 -23.89
N ALA A 228 7.38 -3.65 -24.42
CA ALA A 228 8.60 -3.76 -23.64
C ALA A 228 8.69 -2.67 -22.56
N TYR A 229 8.34 -1.42 -22.90
CA TYR A 229 8.37 -0.30 -21.98
C TYR A 229 7.27 -0.40 -20.91
N TRP A 230 6.05 -0.79 -21.29
CA TRP A 230 4.91 -0.88 -20.39
C TRP A 230 5.16 -1.84 -19.24
N LYS A 231 5.82 -2.99 -19.50
CA LYS A 231 6.25 -3.92 -18.43
C LYS A 231 7.08 -3.21 -17.35
N ILE A 232 7.99 -2.33 -17.76
CA ILE A 232 8.86 -1.56 -16.85
C ILE A 232 8.05 -0.54 -16.05
N VAL A 233 7.12 0.15 -16.70
CA VAL A 233 6.22 1.12 -16.03
C VAL A 233 5.38 0.43 -14.95
N LEU A 234 4.79 -0.72 -15.26
CA LEU A 234 4.00 -1.49 -14.29
C LEU A 234 4.83 -1.91 -13.08
N MET A 235 6.04 -2.44 -13.30
CA MET A 235 6.95 -2.82 -12.21
C MET A 235 7.33 -1.61 -11.35
N ARG A 236 7.72 -0.52 -12.00
CA ARG A 236 8.12 0.72 -11.32
C ARG A 236 6.99 1.30 -10.48
N LEU A 237 5.75 1.27 -10.97
CA LEU A 237 4.58 1.69 -10.20
C LEU A 237 4.42 0.85 -8.93
N VAL A 238 4.45 -0.48 -9.03
CA VAL A 238 4.33 -1.38 -7.88
C VAL A 238 5.45 -1.14 -6.85
N ASP A 239 6.70 -1.04 -7.32
CA ASP A 239 7.86 -0.80 -6.45
C ASP A 239 7.76 0.57 -5.74
N ASN A 240 7.38 1.62 -6.47
CA ASN A 240 7.16 2.94 -5.90
C ASN A 240 6.04 2.93 -4.85
N MET A 241 4.93 2.24 -5.11
CA MET A 241 3.85 2.09 -4.13
C MET A 241 4.35 1.41 -2.84
N ALA A 242 5.11 0.32 -2.97
CA ALA A 242 5.66 -0.38 -1.82
C ALA A 242 6.59 0.51 -0.99
N LEU A 243 7.49 1.25 -1.66
CA LEU A 243 8.43 2.16 -0.99
C LEU A 243 7.71 3.29 -0.25
N HIS A 244 6.73 3.92 -0.90
CA HIS A 244 5.96 5.02 -0.30
C HIS A 244 5.08 4.57 0.85
N LEU A 245 4.41 3.42 0.72
CA LEU A 245 3.63 2.85 1.81
C LEU A 245 4.50 2.59 3.02
N GLN A 246 5.65 1.94 2.85
CA GLN A 246 6.54 1.62 3.97
C GLN A 246 7.10 2.88 4.64
N LEU A 247 7.44 3.90 3.86
CA LEU A 247 7.89 5.20 4.38
C LEU A 247 6.76 5.93 5.13
N SER A 248 5.56 5.95 4.56
CA SER A 248 4.38 6.63 5.12
C SER A 248 3.93 5.97 6.41
N ILE A 249 3.86 4.65 6.46
CA ILE A 249 3.58 3.88 7.69
C ILE A 249 4.62 4.17 8.76
N ARG A 250 5.91 4.20 8.40
CA ARG A 250 6.97 4.53 9.34
C ARG A 250 6.85 5.96 9.89
N ASN A 251 6.49 6.92 9.05
CA ASN A 251 6.26 8.30 9.45
C ASN A 251 5.02 8.44 10.35
N LEU A 252 3.94 7.73 10.02
CA LEU A 252 2.73 7.63 10.87
C LEU A 252 3.11 7.18 12.28
N VAL A 253 3.74 6.02 12.41
CA VAL A 253 4.03 5.42 13.72
C VAL A 253 5.07 6.21 14.50
N ASN A 254 6.16 6.64 13.85
CA ASN A 254 7.30 7.20 14.59
C ASN A 254 7.22 8.70 14.83
N LYS A 255 6.63 9.47 13.90
CA LYS A 255 6.67 10.94 13.92
C LYS A 255 5.32 11.57 14.25
N GLU A 256 4.26 11.14 13.57
CA GLU A 256 3.00 11.88 13.59
C GLU A 256 2.02 11.36 14.65
N MET A 257 2.02 10.06 14.97
CA MET A 257 1.07 9.45 15.91
C MET A 257 1.05 10.14 17.29
N GLU A 258 2.22 10.29 17.91
CA GLU A 258 2.33 10.87 19.24
C GLU A 258 1.91 12.34 19.24
N LYS A 259 2.34 13.09 18.21
CA LYS A 259 2.00 14.49 18.02
C LYS A 259 0.49 14.69 17.86
N GLU A 260 -0.16 13.90 17.02
CA GLU A 260 -1.59 14.03 16.74
C GLU A 260 -2.45 13.66 17.95
N ILE A 261 -2.09 12.58 18.67
CA ILE A 261 -2.82 12.16 19.88
C ILE A 261 -2.66 13.18 21.00
N VAL A 262 -1.44 13.70 21.22
CA VAL A 262 -1.19 14.74 22.23
C VAL A 262 -1.94 16.03 21.88
N ASN A 263 -1.95 16.42 20.60
CA ASN A 263 -2.67 17.61 20.15
C ASN A 263 -4.19 17.47 20.28
N GLU A 264 -4.78 16.31 20.01
CA GLU A 264 -6.23 16.10 20.19
C GLU A 264 -6.61 16.15 21.68
N VAL A 265 -5.78 15.54 22.53
CA VAL A 265 -6.02 15.48 23.99
C VAL A 265 -5.78 16.83 24.68
N LEU A 266 -4.85 17.65 24.19
CA LEU A 266 -4.58 18.98 24.75
C LEU A 266 -5.34 20.12 24.03
N GLY A 267 -5.71 19.91 22.77
CA GLY A 267 -6.33 20.89 21.88
C GLY A 267 -7.85 20.92 21.93
N THR A 268 -8.48 20.03 22.71
CA THR A 268 -9.88 20.14 23.13
C THR A 268 -10.03 21.33 24.09
N GLY A 269 -9.96 22.53 23.53
CA GLY A 269 -10.06 23.80 24.24
C GLY A 269 -11.37 23.91 25.01
N GLY A 270 -11.24 24.09 26.33
CA GLY A 270 -12.35 24.45 27.21
C GLY A 270 -12.38 23.67 28.52
N GLY A 271 -11.31 23.70 29.32
CA GLY A 271 -11.39 23.44 30.76
C GLY A 271 -11.98 22.08 31.20
N VAL A 272 -12.02 21.07 30.33
CA VAL A 272 -12.24 19.70 30.80
C VAL A 272 -10.96 19.30 31.50
N ALA A 273 -11.03 19.38 32.84
CA ALA A 273 -9.92 19.06 33.72
C ALA A 273 -9.23 17.80 33.22
N ILE A 274 -7.93 17.87 32.95
CA ILE A 274 -7.09 16.74 32.54
C ILE A 274 -7.36 15.52 33.46
N GLU A 275 -7.72 15.76 34.71
CA GLU A 275 -8.18 14.79 35.70
C GLU A 275 -9.42 13.97 35.28
N LYS A 276 -10.40 14.57 34.59
CA LYS A 276 -11.58 13.86 34.05
C LYS A 276 -11.25 12.89 32.91
N LEU A 277 -10.12 13.08 32.23
CA LEU A 277 -9.64 12.16 31.19
C LEU A 277 -9.06 10.88 31.80
N PHE A 278 -8.52 10.96 33.02
CA PHE A 278 -7.91 9.84 33.74
C PHE A 278 -8.89 9.09 34.66
N VAL A 279 -10.20 9.30 34.50
CA VAL A 279 -11.20 8.54 35.27
C VAL A 279 -11.25 7.12 34.73
N GLU A 280 -10.86 6.18 35.58
CA GLU A 280 -10.93 4.75 35.29
C GLU A 280 -12.37 4.30 35.10
N SER A 281 -12.56 3.27 34.27
CA SER A 281 -13.87 2.68 34.14
C SER A 281 -14.33 2.11 35.50
N PRO A 282 -15.63 2.24 35.86
CA PRO A 282 -16.13 1.73 37.14
C PRO A 282 -15.85 0.24 37.38
N SER A 283 -15.78 -0.55 36.30
CA SER A 283 -15.46 -1.97 36.36
C SER A 283 -14.00 -2.24 36.73
N VAL A 284 -13.06 -1.46 36.20
CA VAL A 284 -11.63 -1.57 36.52
C VAL A 284 -11.36 -1.07 37.94
N ALA A 285 -11.99 0.04 38.34
CA ALA A 285 -11.88 0.57 39.69
C ALA A 285 -12.35 -0.46 40.75
N SER A 286 -13.51 -1.09 40.53
CA SER A 286 -14.02 -2.13 41.43
C SER A 286 -13.13 -3.38 41.49
N LYS A 287 -12.57 -3.81 40.35
CA LYS A 287 -11.61 -4.92 40.32
C LYS A 287 -10.33 -4.61 41.09
N ARG A 288 -9.80 -3.40 40.93
CA ARG A 288 -8.60 -2.94 41.66
C ARG A 288 -8.83 -2.90 43.16
N GLU A 289 -9.99 -2.38 43.58
CA GLU A 289 -10.35 -2.34 45.00
C GLU A 289 -10.39 -3.76 45.59
N LYS A 290 -11.08 -4.70 44.94
CA LYS A 290 -11.11 -6.11 45.36
C LYS A 290 -9.71 -6.72 45.45
N LEU A 291 -8.87 -6.47 44.45
CA LEU A 291 -7.50 -7.00 44.42
C LEU A 291 -6.66 -6.42 45.57
N ASN A 292 -6.78 -5.11 45.84
CA ASN A 292 -6.09 -4.46 46.95
C ASN A 292 -6.57 -5.00 48.31
N THR A 293 -7.87 -5.26 48.47
CA THR A 293 -8.39 -5.92 49.67
C THR A 293 -7.80 -7.32 49.84
N SER A 294 -7.75 -8.12 48.76
CA SER A 294 -7.14 -9.45 48.79
C SER A 294 -5.65 -9.41 49.12
N ILE A 295 -4.89 -8.48 48.53
CA ILE A 295 -3.47 -8.30 48.82
C ILE A 295 -3.25 -7.90 50.28
N LYS A 296 -4.10 -7.03 50.82
CA LYS A 296 -4.03 -6.63 52.23
C LYS A 296 -4.26 -7.84 53.15
N LEU A 297 -5.30 -8.63 52.90
CA LEU A 297 -5.59 -9.85 53.67
C LEU A 297 -4.46 -10.87 53.58
N LEU A 298 -3.83 -11.04 52.40
CA LEU A 298 -2.69 -11.93 52.24
C LEU A 298 -1.47 -11.47 53.04
N ARG A 299 -1.20 -10.16 53.10
CA ARG A 299 -0.13 -9.61 53.94
C ARG A 299 -0.41 -9.82 55.42
N GLU A 300 -1.63 -9.56 55.86
CA GLU A 300 -2.05 -9.79 57.26
C GLU A 300 -1.91 -11.28 57.62
N SER A 301 -2.33 -12.19 56.74
CA SER A 301 -2.16 -13.63 56.94
C SER A 301 -0.68 -14.06 56.95
N GLN A 302 0.17 -13.42 56.16
CA GLN A 302 1.61 -13.66 56.14
C GLN A 302 2.26 -13.23 57.45
N GLU A 303 1.87 -12.07 58.00
CA GLU A 303 2.35 -11.56 59.28
C GLU A 303 1.92 -12.46 60.45
N VAL A 304 0.68 -12.95 60.43
CA VAL A 304 0.21 -13.93 61.42
C VAL A 304 1.01 -15.23 61.35
N MET A 305 1.28 -15.75 60.13
CA MET A 305 2.13 -16.94 59.99
C MET A 305 3.57 -16.71 60.45
N ALA A 306 4.14 -15.52 60.21
CA ALA A 306 5.46 -15.18 60.71
C ALA A 306 5.51 -15.20 62.25
N ASN A 307 4.51 -14.61 62.91
CA ASN A 307 4.41 -14.62 64.38
C ASN A 307 4.28 -16.05 64.94
N ILE A 308 3.50 -16.92 64.29
CA ILE A 308 3.38 -18.33 64.70
C ILE A 308 4.70 -19.08 64.50
N MET A 309 5.42 -18.82 63.40
CA MET A 309 6.74 -19.42 63.17
C MET A 309 7.77 -18.98 64.23
N ASP A 310 7.76 -17.70 64.62
CA ASP A 310 8.63 -17.18 65.68
C ASP A 310 8.28 -17.77 67.05
N GLU A 311 6.99 -17.94 67.38
CA GLU A 311 6.56 -18.64 68.60
C GLU A 311 7.02 -20.10 68.62
N ILE A 312 6.90 -20.83 67.50
CA ILE A 312 7.37 -22.22 67.40
C ILE A 312 8.89 -22.31 67.55
N ALA A 313 9.64 -21.36 66.97
CA ALA A 313 11.09 -21.32 67.08
C ALA A 313 11.56 -21.02 68.52
N THR A 314 10.86 -20.16 69.25
CA THR A 314 11.17 -19.84 70.65
C THR A 314 10.71 -20.90 71.66
N ALA A 315 9.73 -21.74 71.31
CA ALA A 315 9.28 -22.86 72.13
C ALA A 315 10.13 -24.14 72.00
N GLY A 316 11.14 -24.12 71.12
CA GLY A 316 12.06 -25.24 70.85
C GLY A 316 13.42 -25.19 71.55
N ASP A 317 13.72 -24.12 72.30
CA ASP A 317 14.86 -23.97 73.22
C ASP A 317 14.43 -24.23 74.69
#